data_AF-A0A833UHS7-F1
#
_entry.id   AF-A0A833UHS7-F1
#
_cell.length_a   1.000
_cell.length_b   1.000
_cell.length_c   1.000
_cell.angle_alpha   90.00
_cell.angle_beta   90.00
_cell.angle_gamma   90.00
#
_symmetry.space_group_name_H-M   'P 1'
#
loop_
_entity.id
_entity.type
_entity.pdbx_description
1 polymer ?
#
loop_
_entity_poly.entity_id
_entity_poly.type
_entity_poly.pdbx_seq_one_letter_code
_entity_poly.pdbx_strand_id
1 'polypeptide(L)' 'MLQGLNKPVNDLSRGALVDDIIFTIALTAIQSEQQAAH' A
#
# COMPACT_ATOMS: atom_id res chain seq x y z
N MET A 1 -3.49 -6.35 -0.30
CA MET A 1 -4.07 -5.19 -1.00
C MET A 1 -5.46 -4.93 -0.48
N LEU A 2 -5.61 -3.91 0.37
CA LEU A 2 -6.91 -3.54 0.93
C LEU A 2 -7.52 -2.39 0.10
N GLN A 3 -8.84 -2.38 -0.01
CA GLN A 3 -9.64 -1.36 -0.71
C GLN A 3 -10.82 -0.94 0.16
N GLY A 4 -11.44 0.20 -0.15
CA GLY A 4 -12.62 0.70 0.56
C GLY A 4 -12.32 1.43 1.89
N LEU A 5 -11.05 1.70 2.18
CA LEU A 5 -10.63 2.54 3.30
C LEU A 5 -10.41 3.99 2.86
N ASN A 6 -10.63 4.93 3.79
CA ASN A 6 -10.45 6.37 3.55
C ASN A 6 -9.00 6.75 3.18
N LYS A 7 -8.03 5.92 3.56
CA LYS A 7 -6.62 6.01 3.17
C LYS A 7 -6.10 4.61 2.86
N PRO A 8 -5.12 4.46 1.97
CA PRO A 8 -4.61 3.13 1.62
C PRO A 8 -3.83 2.56 2.80
N VAL A 9 -4.11 1.30 3.10
CA VAL A 9 -3.41 0.52 4.13
C VAL A 9 -3.16 -0.85 3.52
N ASN A 10 -1.94 -1.36 3.67
CA ASN A 10 -1.59 -2.70 3.21
C ASN A 10 -0.86 -3.41 4.34
N ASP A 11 -1.33 -4.62 4.66
CA ASP A 11 -0.67 -5.50 5.60
C ASP A 11 0.46 -6.25 4.91
N LEU A 12 1.50 -6.54 5.68
CA LEU A 12 2.59 -7.41 5.27
C LEU A 12 2.45 -8.75 5.97
N SER A 13 2.83 -9.81 5.26
CA SER A 13 2.97 -11.13 5.88
C SER A 13 4.10 -11.12 6.91
N ARG A 14 4.05 -12.01 7.91
CA ARG A 14 5.08 -12.11 8.96
C ARG A 14 6.48 -12.48 8.44
N GLY A 15 6.58 -13.01 7.21
CA GLY A 15 7.82 -13.40 6.56
C GLY A 15 8.25 -12.45 5.44
N ALA A 16 7.70 -11.23 5.39
CA ALA A 16 8.02 -10.27 4.34
C ALA A 16 9.53 -9.95 4.29
N LEU A 17 10.09 -9.96 3.08
CA LEU A 17 11.46 -9.55 2.81
C LEU A 17 11.53 -8.02 2.66
N VAL A 18 12.75 -7.48 2.62
CA VAL A 18 12.98 -6.05 2.40
C VAL A 18 12.32 -5.57 1.11
N ASP A 19 12.41 -6.36 0.04
CA ASP A 19 11.81 -6.02 -1.25
C ASP A 19 10.28 -5.96 -1.17
N ASP A 20 9.64 -6.84 -0.39
CA ASP A 20 8.19 -6.82 -0.18
C ASP A 20 7.75 -5.54 0.55
N ILE A 21 8.56 -5.08 1.51
CA ILE A 21 8.33 -3.82 2.23
C ILE A 21 8.41 -2.63 1.26
N ILE A 22 9.47 -2.57 0.46
CA ILE A 22 9.69 -1.47 -0.51
C ILE A 22 8.54 -1.45 -1.52
N PHE A 23 8.20 -2.60 -2.09
CA PHE A 23 7.11 -2.72 -3.05
C PHE A 23 5.77 -2.28 -2.44
N THR A 24 5.48 -2.72 -1.21
CA THR A 24 4.23 -2.36 -0.53
C THR A 24 4.15 -0.87 -0.21
N ILE A 25 5.27 -0.23 0.16
CA ILE A 25 5.32 1.22 0.37
C ILE A 25 5.07 1.97 -0.95
N ALA A 26 5.76 1.60 -2.02
CA ALA A 26 5.61 2.24 -3.33
C ALA A 26 4.16 2.14 -3.83
N LEU A 27 3.54 0.96 -3.68
CA LEU A 27 2.16 0.73 -4.06
C LEU A 27 1.17 1.55 -3.20
N THR A 28 1.40 1.61 -1.89
CA THR A 28 0.56 2.41 -0.97
C THR A 28 0.64 3.91 -1.29
N ALA A 29 1.80 4.41 -1.71
CA ALA A 29 1.97 5.80 -2.14
C ALA A 29 1.17 6.09 -3.42
N ILE A 30 1.28 5.24 -4.44
CA ILE A 30 0.52 5.37 -5.69
C ILE A 30 -1.00 5.31 -5.44
N GLN A 31 -1.45 4.39 -4.58
CA GLN A 31 -2.88 4.34 -4.20
C GLN A 31 -3.35 5.63 -3.53
N SER A 32 -2.47 6.28 -2.74
CA SER A 32 -2.81 7.53 -2.05
C SER A 32 -2.96 8.67 -3.06
N GLU A 33 -2.07 8.75 -4.05
CA GLU A 33 -2.17 9.72 -5.15
C GLU A 33 -3.44 9.52 -5.98
N GLN A 34 -3.79 8.27 -6.31
CA GLN A 34 -5.01 7.96 -7.06
C GLN A 34 -6.27 8.31 -6.28
N GLN A 35 -6.30 8.08 -4.96
CA GLN A 35 -7.43 8.48 -4.12
C GLN A 35 -7.60 10.00 -4.02
N ALA A 36 -6.50 10.77 -4.01
CA ALA A 36 -6.56 12.23 -3.96
C ALA A 36 -7.01 12.88 -5.29
N ALA A 37 -6.92 12.15 -6.40
CA ALA A 37 -7.31 12.62 -7.73
C ALA A 37 -8.81 12.39 -8.05
N HIS A 38 -9.56 11.77 -7.14
CA HIS A 38 -11.00 11.49 -7.23
C HIS A 38 -11.80 12.34 -6.24
#